data_AF-A0A7G8IT69-F1
#
_entry.id   AF-A0A7G8IT69-F1
#
_cell.length_a   1.000
_cell.length_b   1.000
_cell.length_c   1.000
_cell.angle_alpha   90.00
_cell.angle_beta   90.00
_cell.angle_gamma   90.00
#
_symmetry.space_group_name_H-M   'P 1'
#
loop_
_entity.id
_entity.type
_entity.pdbx_description
1 polymer ?
#
loop_
_entity_poly.entity_id
_entity_poly.type
_entity_poly.pdbx_seq_one_letter_code
_entity_poly.pdbx_strand_id
1 'polypeptide(L)'
;MDSGSTDGSQEVAIQSGAMVIEHYQPGRFLITEQRNWALKYGGLRSEWVLFIDADEEISSDCRQAIQHAIRRESTPDGFELTPRYWFMGRWLRHTQGYPNWHPRLIQRGKLNFEGGVWESFAAGGKVGRITTPYEHYAFSKGIDDWLDRHIRYASWEAEQIITYLQTRDKEAIGTKRGLQLRILSSRVWPIRPLLRFLQKYVVQGGFREGWQGLLFALMMAMYDLITVVKVIEKKRQIAGKAL
;
A
#
# COMPACT_ATOMS: atom_id res chain seq x y z
N MET A 1 8.05 -0.20 14.91
CA MET A 1 8.28 1.20 14.52
C MET A 1 6.97 1.92 14.74
N ASP A 2 6.94 2.85 15.67
CA ASP A 2 5.78 3.72 15.88
C ASP A 2 6.04 5.10 15.24
N SER A 3 5.01 5.71 14.70
CA SER A 3 5.08 7.03 14.04
C SER A 3 4.20 8.08 14.72
N GLY A 4 3.99 7.95 16.04
CA GLY A 4 3.19 8.87 16.85
C GLY A 4 1.77 8.39 17.12
N SER A 5 1.59 7.11 17.37
CA SER A 5 0.28 6.57 17.73
C SER A 5 -0.19 7.13 19.08
N THR A 6 -1.47 7.47 19.19
CA THR A 6 -2.09 8.01 20.41
C THR A 6 -3.23 7.11 20.94
N ASP A 7 -3.43 5.95 20.31
CA ASP A 7 -4.54 5.02 20.54
C ASP A 7 -4.17 3.82 21.43
N GLY A 8 -3.03 3.88 22.13
CA GLY A 8 -2.53 2.79 22.97
C GLY A 8 -1.73 1.72 22.22
N SER A 9 -1.47 1.91 20.92
CA SER A 9 -0.73 0.93 20.09
C SER A 9 0.67 0.60 20.63
N GLN A 10 1.36 1.59 21.22
CA GLN A 10 2.71 1.38 21.75
C GLN A 10 2.69 0.47 22.98
N GLU A 11 1.77 0.72 23.91
CA GLU A 11 1.62 -0.02 25.16
C GLU A 11 1.30 -1.49 24.88
N VAL A 12 0.36 -1.75 23.97
CA VAL A 12 -0.01 -3.12 23.56
C VAL A 12 1.18 -3.84 22.93
N ALA A 13 1.95 -3.16 22.08
CA ALA A 13 3.15 -3.74 21.47
C ALA A 13 4.20 -4.12 22.52
N ILE A 14 4.47 -3.22 23.48
CA ILE A 14 5.43 -3.47 24.57
C ILE A 14 4.96 -4.63 25.45
N GLN A 15 3.69 -4.65 25.84
CA GLN A 15 3.10 -5.74 26.64
C GLN A 15 3.14 -7.09 25.92
N SER A 16 3.09 -7.07 24.59
CA SER A 16 3.25 -8.25 23.74
C SER A 16 4.72 -8.68 23.54
N GLY A 17 5.66 -8.01 24.22
CA GLY A 17 7.09 -8.31 24.17
C GLY A 17 7.83 -7.69 22.97
N ALA A 18 7.21 -6.77 22.24
CA ALA A 18 7.86 -6.07 21.14
C ALA A 18 8.75 -4.94 21.65
N MET A 19 9.89 -4.74 21.00
CA MET A 19 10.67 -3.52 21.13
C MET A 19 10.00 -2.42 20.28
N VAL A 20 9.59 -1.33 20.92
CA VAL A 20 9.05 -0.16 20.23
C VAL A 20 10.15 0.85 20.00
N ILE A 21 10.32 1.26 18.74
CA ILE A 21 11.17 2.37 18.33
C ILE A 21 10.25 3.41 17.72
N GLU A 22 10.27 4.61 18.27
CA GLU A 22 9.48 5.73 17.81
C GLU A 22 10.31 6.58 16.85
N HIS A 23 9.72 6.93 15.71
CA HIS A 23 10.32 7.85 14.76
C HIS A 23 9.24 8.67 14.06
N TYR A 24 9.31 9.98 14.28
CA TYR A 24 8.48 10.97 13.62
C TYR A 24 9.16 11.48 12.37
N GLN A 25 8.51 11.29 11.23
CA GLN A 25 9.00 11.82 9.97
C GLN A 25 8.64 13.31 9.86
N PRO A 26 9.61 14.19 9.54
CA PRO A 26 9.31 15.59 9.27
C PRO A 26 8.52 15.72 7.97
N GLY A 27 7.45 16.52 7.99
CA GLY A 27 6.63 16.78 6.81
C GLY A 27 5.66 15.65 6.48
N ARG A 28 5.56 15.29 5.20
CA ARG A 28 4.58 14.31 4.73
C ARG A 28 5.03 12.89 5.06
N PHE A 29 4.14 12.12 5.69
CA PHE A 29 4.41 10.71 5.98
C PHE A 29 4.54 9.87 4.69
N LEU A 30 5.65 9.15 4.55
CA LEU A 30 5.94 8.21 3.46
C LEU A 30 6.49 6.91 4.06
N ILE A 31 5.77 5.81 3.85
CA ILE A 31 6.13 4.51 4.43
C ILE A 31 7.52 4.03 3.98
N THR A 32 7.92 4.32 2.73
CA THR A 32 9.27 3.98 2.24
C THR A 32 10.37 4.66 3.03
N GLU A 33 10.18 5.92 3.42
CA GLU A 33 11.17 6.65 4.23
C GLU A 33 11.23 6.10 5.64
N GLN A 34 10.08 5.77 6.24
CA GLN A 34 10.01 5.13 7.55
C GLN A 34 10.73 3.78 7.56
N ARG A 35 10.55 2.95 6.51
CA ARG A 35 11.23 1.66 6.38
C ARG A 35 12.72 1.81 6.16
N ASN A 36 13.14 2.74 5.30
CA ASN A 36 14.56 3.03 5.07
C ASN A 36 15.24 3.57 6.33
N TRP A 37 14.55 4.42 7.10
CA TRP A 37 15.04 4.89 8.40
C TRP A 37 15.24 3.72 9.36
N ALA A 38 14.26 2.81 9.45
CA ALA A 38 14.37 1.62 10.30
C ALA A 38 15.54 0.71 9.89
N LEU A 39 15.80 0.53 8.59
CA LEU A 39 16.95 -0.22 8.10
C LEU A 39 18.29 0.39 8.53
N LYS A 40 18.37 1.73 8.54
CA LYS A 40 19.61 2.47 8.79
C LYS A 40 19.86 2.72 10.28
N TYR A 41 18.83 3.05 11.04
CA TYR A 41 18.92 3.55 12.42
C TYR A 41 18.16 2.71 13.44
N GLY A 42 17.34 1.74 13.01
CA GLY A 42 16.49 0.94 13.91
C GLY A 42 17.20 -0.10 14.77
N GLY A 43 18.53 -0.06 14.87
CA GLY A 43 19.31 -0.98 15.73
C GLY A 43 19.16 -2.47 15.38
N LEU A 44 18.78 -2.78 14.14
CA LEU A 44 18.50 -4.14 13.70
C LEU A 44 19.76 -5.01 13.84
N ARG A 45 19.60 -6.28 14.23
CA ARG A 45 20.70 -7.24 14.42
C ARG A 45 20.68 -8.40 13.43
N SER A 46 19.49 -8.80 13.00
CA SER A 46 19.31 -9.85 11.99
C SER A 46 19.79 -9.38 10.63
N GLU A 47 20.31 -10.30 9.82
CA GLU A 47 20.71 -10.07 8.43
C GLU A 47 19.50 -9.80 7.52
N TRP A 48 18.44 -10.56 7.74
CA TRP A 48 17.17 -10.46 7.04
C TRP A 48 16.15 -9.68 7.86
N VAL A 49 15.45 -8.76 7.20
CA VAL A 49 14.43 -7.92 7.82
C VAL A 49 13.12 -8.10 7.07
N LEU A 50 12.08 -8.47 7.80
CA LEU A 50 10.72 -8.60 7.29
C LEU A 50 9.90 -7.41 7.75
N PHE A 51 9.31 -6.67 6.81
CA PHE A 51 8.37 -5.60 7.06
C PHE A 51 6.95 -6.13 6.93
N ILE A 52 6.16 -5.99 7.98
CA ILE A 52 4.73 -6.29 8.01
C ILE A 52 3.99 -5.10 8.61
N ASP A 53 2.77 -4.87 8.15
CA ASP A 53 1.90 -3.85 8.69
C ASP A 53 1.13 -4.41 9.90
N ALA A 54 0.62 -3.54 10.79
CA ALA A 54 -0.02 -3.98 12.04
C ALA A 54 -1.34 -4.74 11.83
N ASP A 55 -1.91 -4.68 10.63
CA ASP A 55 -3.11 -5.41 10.21
C ASP A 55 -2.77 -6.69 9.40
N GLU A 56 -1.51 -7.13 9.40
CA GLU A 56 -1.01 -8.29 8.67
C GLU A 56 -0.48 -9.39 9.60
N GLU A 57 -0.64 -10.64 9.18
CA GLU A 57 -0.23 -11.81 9.94
C GLU A 57 0.57 -12.79 9.08
N ILE A 58 1.73 -13.22 9.57
CA ILE A 58 2.54 -14.26 8.93
C ILE A 58 2.09 -15.63 9.43
N SER A 59 1.38 -16.37 8.57
CA SER A 59 0.99 -17.75 8.83
C SER A 59 2.19 -18.68 9.01
N SER A 60 1.99 -19.84 9.64
CA SER A 60 3.02 -20.88 9.79
C SER A 60 3.64 -21.29 8.46
N ASP A 61 2.82 -21.37 7.41
CA ASP A 61 3.24 -21.81 6.09
C ASP A 61 4.06 -20.72 5.39
N CYS A 62 3.64 -19.46 5.52
CA CYS A 62 4.40 -18.32 5.01
C CYS A 62 5.75 -18.20 5.73
N ARG A 63 5.78 -18.38 7.06
CA ARG A 63 7.02 -18.42 7.84
C ARG A 63 7.99 -19.50 7.33
N GLN A 64 7.50 -20.72 7.13
CA GLN A 64 8.32 -21.83 6.61
C GLN A 64 8.84 -21.52 5.19
N ALA A 65 7.99 -20.96 4.33
CA ALA A 65 8.38 -20.56 2.98
C ALA A 65 9.48 -19.47 3.00
N ILE A 66 9.37 -18.48 3.89
CA ILE A 66 10.39 -17.45 4.10
C ILE A 66 11.71 -18.09 4.56
N GLN A 67 11.67 -18.92 5.61
CA GLN A 67 12.85 -19.58 6.15
C GLN A 67 13.56 -20.47 5.12
N HIS A 68 12.79 -21.17 4.29
CA HIS A 68 13.34 -21.96 3.20
C HIS A 68 13.96 -21.08 2.10
N ALA A 69 13.29 -19.99 1.72
CA ALA A 69 13.74 -19.10 0.65
C ALA A 69 15.07 -18.43 0.97
N ILE A 70 15.28 -17.98 2.20
CA ILE A 70 16.52 -17.26 2.61
C ILE A 70 17.74 -18.18 2.79
N ARG A 71 17.55 -19.51 2.81
CA ARG A 71 18.61 -20.50 3.03
C ARG A 71 19.17 -21.08 1.72
N ARG A 72 18.68 -20.64 0.56
CA ARG A 72 19.11 -21.17 -0.74
C ARG A 72 20.50 -20.64 -1.12
N GLU A 73 21.28 -21.42 -1.84
CA GLU A 73 22.64 -21.03 -2.26
C GLU A 73 22.67 -19.78 -3.15
N SER A 74 21.64 -19.58 -3.98
CA SER A 74 21.47 -18.39 -4.83
C SER A 74 20.27 -17.56 -4.37
N THR A 75 20.33 -17.12 -3.11
CA THR A 75 19.26 -16.29 -2.52
C THR A 75 19.30 -14.87 -3.11
N PRO A 76 18.19 -14.35 -3.65
CA PRO A 76 18.05 -12.95 -4.06
C PRO A 76 18.35 -11.96 -2.93
N ASP A 77 18.58 -10.69 -3.24
CA ASP A 77 18.84 -9.63 -2.25
C ASP A 77 17.57 -9.17 -1.48
N GLY A 78 16.39 -9.50 -2.01
CA GLY A 78 15.10 -9.23 -1.39
C GLY A 78 13.99 -10.06 -2.00
N PHE A 79 12.83 -10.10 -1.33
CA PHE A 79 11.67 -10.84 -1.78
C PHE A 79 10.40 -10.00 -1.71
N GLU A 80 9.61 -10.10 -2.77
CA GLU A 80 8.22 -9.70 -2.76
C GLU A 80 7.34 -10.85 -2.25
N LEU A 81 6.38 -10.51 -1.39
CA LEU A 81 5.35 -11.42 -0.91
C LEU A 81 3.98 -10.90 -1.35
N THR A 82 2.97 -11.77 -1.36
CA THR A 82 1.58 -11.39 -1.71
C THR A 82 0.62 -11.72 -0.55
N PRO A 83 -0.30 -10.83 -0.17
CA PRO A 83 -1.27 -11.10 0.88
C PRO A 83 -2.49 -11.88 0.38
N ARG A 84 -3.13 -12.64 1.28
CA ARG A 84 -4.56 -12.92 1.25
C ARG A 84 -5.29 -11.76 1.91
N TYR A 85 -6.00 -10.98 1.09
CA TYR A 85 -6.74 -9.82 1.57
C TYR A 85 -8.11 -10.23 2.11
N TRP A 86 -8.31 -10.15 3.42
CA TRP A 86 -9.56 -10.50 4.09
C TRP A 86 -10.46 -9.28 4.24
N PHE A 87 -11.68 -9.41 3.74
CA PHE A 87 -12.72 -8.40 3.87
C PHE A 87 -14.01 -9.07 4.33
N MET A 88 -14.48 -8.68 5.53
CA MET A 88 -15.71 -9.19 6.15
C MET A 88 -15.81 -10.74 6.10
N GLY A 89 -14.76 -11.42 6.54
CA GLY A 89 -14.69 -12.88 6.60
C GLY A 89 -14.47 -13.59 5.27
N ARG A 90 -14.25 -12.85 4.16
CA ARG A 90 -13.95 -13.44 2.85
C ARG A 90 -12.59 -13.01 2.34
N TRP A 91 -11.81 -13.97 1.85
CA TRP A 91 -10.61 -13.66 1.08
C TRP A 91 -10.99 -13.15 -0.32
N LEU A 92 -10.64 -11.90 -0.61
CA LEU A 92 -10.85 -11.24 -1.89
C LEU A 92 -9.68 -11.53 -2.84
N ARG A 93 -9.80 -12.60 -3.62
CA ARG A 93 -8.83 -13.01 -4.64
C ARG A 93 -8.93 -12.17 -5.91
N HIS A 94 -10.14 -11.83 -6.32
CA HIS A 94 -10.46 -11.19 -7.60
C HIS A 94 -10.44 -9.66 -7.48
N THR A 95 -11.33 -9.09 -6.66
CA THR A 95 -11.45 -7.63 -6.54
C THR A 95 -10.18 -6.97 -6.04
N GLN A 96 -9.36 -7.63 -5.22
CA GLN A 96 -8.08 -7.06 -4.81
C GLN A 96 -6.95 -7.29 -5.82
N GLY A 97 -7.15 -8.16 -6.81
CA GLY A 97 -6.18 -8.44 -7.88
C GLY A 97 -5.04 -9.35 -7.44
N TYR A 98 -5.35 -10.44 -6.73
CA TYR A 98 -4.36 -11.44 -6.33
C TYR A 98 -3.76 -12.16 -7.56
N PRO A 99 -2.44 -12.42 -7.60
CA PRO A 99 -1.44 -12.02 -6.61
C PRO A 99 -1.05 -10.55 -6.73
N ASN A 100 -0.95 -9.87 -5.58
CA ASN A 100 -0.45 -8.49 -5.49
C ASN A 100 0.88 -8.47 -4.73
N TRP A 101 1.98 -8.31 -5.48
CA TRP A 101 3.34 -8.35 -4.95
C TRP A 101 3.71 -7.07 -4.22
N HIS A 102 4.12 -7.21 -2.96
CA HIS A 102 4.61 -6.15 -2.09
C HIS A 102 6.06 -6.44 -1.68
N PRO A 103 6.96 -5.45 -1.69
CA PRO A 103 8.32 -5.61 -1.17
C PRO A 103 8.23 -5.76 0.36
N ARG A 104 8.58 -6.93 0.90
CA ARG A 104 8.36 -7.24 2.32
C ARG A 104 9.63 -7.73 3.02
N LEU A 105 10.43 -8.57 2.37
CA LEU A 105 11.62 -9.18 2.97
C LEU A 105 12.87 -8.68 2.27
N ILE A 106 13.87 -8.27 3.05
CA ILE A 106 15.09 -7.66 2.51
C ILE A 106 16.33 -8.13 3.25
N GLN A 107 17.41 -8.39 2.50
CA GLN A 107 18.74 -8.56 3.07
C GLN A 107 19.34 -7.18 3.33
N ARG A 108 19.75 -6.92 4.57
CA ARG A 108 20.25 -5.60 4.95
C ARG A 108 21.46 -5.18 4.14
N GLY A 109 21.48 -3.90 3.79
CA GLY A 109 22.58 -3.28 3.05
C GLY A 109 22.62 -3.61 1.55
N LYS A 110 21.67 -4.41 1.04
CA LYS A 110 21.60 -4.78 -0.39
C LYS A 110 20.62 -3.95 -1.20
N LEU A 111 19.49 -3.59 -0.59
CA LEU A 111 18.39 -2.88 -1.25
C LEU A 111 17.89 -1.73 -0.35
N ASN A 112 17.11 -0.83 -0.92
CA ASN A 112 16.32 0.19 -0.22
C ASN A 112 14.91 0.25 -0.83
N PHE A 113 13.97 0.89 -0.13
CA PHE A 113 12.62 1.14 -0.64
C PHE A 113 12.53 2.46 -1.41
N GLU A 114 11.71 2.49 -2.48
CA GLU A 114 11.34 3.68 -3.25
C GLU A 114 9.83 3.69 -3.57
N GLY A 115 9.28 4.80 -4.06
CA GLY A 115 7.87 4.88 -4.52
C GLY A 115 6.84 5.44 -3.53
N GLY A 116 7.27 5.91 -2.35
CA GLY A 116 6.43 6.64 -1.39
C GLY A 116 5.31 5.79 -0.78
N VAL A 117 4.10 5.86 -1.35
CA VAL A 117 2.94 5.05 -0.93
C VAL A 117 2.90 3.71 -1.68
N TRP A 118 3.40 3.68 -2.91
CA TRP A 118 3.44 2.49 -3.76
C TRP A 118 4.84 1.92 -3.75
N GLU A 119 5.17 1.26 -2.65
CA GLU A 119 6.51 0.79 -2.35
C GLU A 119 7.03 -0.20 -3.40
N SER A 120 8.27 0.00 -3.83
CA SER A 120 9.07 -0.97 -4.58
C SER A 120 10.49 -1.01 -4.04
N PHE A 121 11.22 -2.09 -4.36
CA PHE A 121 12.67 -2.09 -4.14
C PHE A 121 13.34 -1.17 -5.17
N ALA A 122 14.32 -0.41 -4.73
CA ALA A 122 15.21 0.35 -5.60
C ALA A 122 15.93 -0.58 -6.58
N ALA A 123 16.24 -0.07 -7.76
CA ALA A 123 16.93 -0.85 -8.79
C ALA A 123 18.35 -1.28 -8.34
N GLY A 124 18.84 -2.40 -8.89
CA GLY A 124 20.24 -2.84 -8.75
C GLY A 124 20.45 -4.15 -7.98
N GLY A 125 19.44 -4.63 -7.22
CA GLY A 125 19.50 -5.94 -6.57
C GLY A 125 18.60 -6.99 -7.21
N LYS A 126 18.88 -8.26 -6.94
CA LYS A 126 18.04 -9.40 -7.34
C LYS A 126 16.83 -9.50 -6.44
N VAL A 127 15.63 -9.51 -7.02
CA VAL A 127 14.38 -9.64 -6.27
C VAL A 127 13.70 -10.95 -6.60
N GLY A 128 13.45 -11.77 -5.58
CA GLY A 128 12.68 -13.00 -5.67
C GLY A 128 11.21 -12.80 -5.31
N ARG A 129 10.41 -13.85 -5.48
CA ARG A 129 9.01 -13.90 -5.05
C ARG A 129 8.74 -15.12 -4.20
N ILE A 130 8.10 -14.91 -3.05
CA ILE A 130 7.58 -15.99 -2.20
C ILE A 130 6.07 -16.04 -2.42
N THR A 131 5.61 -17.11 -3.06
CA THR A 131 4.22 -17.27 -3.51
C THR A 131 3.27 -17.72 -2.39
N THR A 132 3.80 -18.26 -1.29
CA THR A 132 3.00 -18.61 -0.12
C THR A 132 2.52 -17.33 0.56
N PRO A 133 1.21 -17.06 0.58
CA PRO A 133 0.72 -15.77 1.01
C PRO A 133 0.71 -15.64 2.54
N TYR A 134 0.78 -14.39 3.00
CA TYR A 134 0.48 -14.00 4.37
C TYR A 134 -0.95 -13.45 4.46
N GLU A 135 -1.48 -13.22 5.66
CA GLU A 135 -2.83 -12.69 5.84
C GLU A 135 -2.81 -11.16 5.97
N HIS A 136 -3.78 -10.50 5.34
CA HIS A 136 -4.00 -9.06 5.50
C HIS A 136 -5.44 -8.78 5.88
N TYR A 137 -5.65 -8.32 7.12
CA TYR A 137 -6.95 -7.95 7.68
C TYR A 137 -7.17 -6.45 7.63
N ALA A 138 -7.18 -5.90 6.41
CA ALA A 138 -7.24 -4.46 6.18
C ALA A 138 -8.49 -3.75 6.73
N PHE A 139 -9.51 -4.51 7.12
CA PHE A 139 -10.76 -4.00 7.70
C PHE A 139 -10.89 -4.28 9.21
N SER A 140 -9.82 -4.75 9.86
CA SER A 140 -9.80 -5.09 11.29
C SER A 140 -10.11 -3.90 12.21
N LYS A 141 -9.73 -2.68 11.78
CA LYS A 141 -10.01 -1.42 12.50
C LYS A 141 -11.38 -0.79 12.16
N GLY A 142 -12.18 -1.45 11.33
CA GLY A 142 -13.51 -0.98 10.94
C GLY A 142 -13.53 0.04 9.80
N ILE A 143 -14.74 0.54 9.50
CA ILE A 143 -14.99 1.41 8.35
C ILE A 143 -14.41 2.82 8.54
N ASP A 144 -14.40 3.36 9.75
CA ASP A 144 -13.94 4.72 10.01
C ASP A 144 -12.45 4.87 9.71
N ASP A 145 -11.62 3.96 10.22
CA ASP A 145 -10.18 3.92 9.92
C ASP A 145 -9.93 3.72 8.41
N TRP A 146 -10.74 2.87 7.76
CA TRP A 146 -10.66 2.69 6.32
C TRP A 146 -10.98 4.00 5.58
N LEU A 147 -12.06 4.69 5.93
CA LEU A 147 -12.48 5.94 5.30
C LEU A 147 -11.44 7.04 5.49
N ASP A 148 -10.97 7.25 6.73
CA ASP A 148 -9.99 8.28 7.06
C ASP A 148 -8.69 8.10 6.26
N ARG A 149 -8.22 6.85 6.15
CA ARG A 149 -7.07 6.49 5.33
C ARG A 149 -7.31 6.80 3.86
N HIS A 150 -8.46 6.42 3.32
CA HIS A 150 -8.78 6.63 1.91
C HIS A 150 -9.03 8.10 1.57
N ILE A 151 -9.52 8.92 2.51
CA ILE A 151 -9.62 10.38 2.34
C ILE A 151 -8.21 10.98 2.22
N ARG A 152 -7.26 10.57 3.07
CA ARG A 152 -5.85 11.01 2.97
C ARG A 152 -5.24 10.60 1.63
N TYR A 153 -5.43 9.35 1.22
CA TYR A 153 -4.93 8.84 -0.06
C TYR A 153 -5.56 9.55 -1.26
N ALA A 154 -6.85 9.88 -1.18
CA ALA A 154 -7.55 10.63 -2.22
C ALA A 154 -7.01 12.05 -2.36
N SER A 155 -6.65 12.72 -1.25
CA SER A 155 -5.95 14.02 -1.29
C SER A 155 -4.63 13.93 -2.02
N TRP A 156 -3.85 12.89 -1.72
CA TRP A 156 -2.56 12.66 -2.38
C TRP A 156 -2.71 12.36 -3.87
N GLU A 157 -3.64 11.48 -4.25
CA GLU A 157 -3.88 11.19 -5.66
C GLU A 157 -4.40 12.43 -6.41
N ALA A 158 -5.25 13.25 -5.79
CA ALA A 158 -5.70 14.50 -6.37
C ALA A 158 -4.54 15.47 -6.66
N GLU A 159 -3.57 15.58 -5.75
CA GLU A 159 -2.34 16.36 -5.98
C GLU A 159 -1.53 15.84 -7.16
N GLN A 160 -1.29 14.52 -7.21
CA GLN A 160 -0.57 13.89 -8.31
C GLN A 160 -1.27 14.12 -9.66
N ILE A 161 -2.61 14.02 -9.69
CA ILE A 161 -3.42 14.28 -10.89
C ILE A 161 -3.28 15.74 -11.31
N ILE A 162 -3.44 16.70 -10.39
CA ILE A 162 -3.34 18.14 -10.72
C ILE A 162 -1.96 18.48 -11.25
N THR A 163 -0.89 18.08 -10.54
CA THR A 163 0.48 18.33 -10.96
C THR A 163 0.73 17.73 -12.35
N TYR A 164 0.36 16.47 -12.58
CA TYR A 164 0.49 15.86 -13.91
C TYR A 164 -0.29 16.60 -15.00
N LEU A 165 -1.52 17.06 -14.71
CA LEU A 165 -2.33 17.78 -15.69
C LEU A 165 -1.74 19.15 -16.04
N GLN A 166 -1.07 19.82 -15.10
CA GLN A 166 -0.43 21.12 -15.29
C GLN A 166 0.94 21.01 -15.96
N THR A 167 1.82 20.14 -15.46
CA THR A 167 3.22 20.06 -15.92
C THR A 167 3.43 19.06 -17.06
N ARG A 168 2.52 18.08 -17.20
CA ARG A 168 2.70 16.88 -18.04
C ARG A 168 3.89 16.00 -17.64
N ASP A 169 4.49 16.28 -16.49
CA ASP A 169 5.58 15.49 -15.93
C ASP A 169 5.03 14.15 -15.41
N LYS A 170 5.56 13.05 -15.95
CA LYS A 170 5.15 11.69 -15.59
C LYS A 170 5.63 11.31 -14.19
N GLU A 171 6.72 11.92 -13.71
CA GLU A 171 7.25 11.67 -12.37
C GLU A 171 6.28 12.11 -11.28
N ALA A 172 5.39 13.07 -11.58
CA ALA A 172 4.32 13.51 -10.67
C ALA A 172 3.35 12.39 -10.26
N ILE A 173 3.26 11.29 -11.03
CA ILE A 173 2.40 10.13 -10.70
C ILE A 173 2.98 9.33 -9.51
N GLY A 174 4.27 9.49 -9.20
CA GLY A 174 4.91 8.93 -8.01
C GLY A 174 5.06 7.40 -8.02
N THR A 175 4.84 6.74 -9.15
CA THR A 175 5.09 5.30 -9.30
C THR A 175 5.36 4.92 -10.75
N LYS A 176 6.25 3.96 -10.96
CA LYS A 176 6.51 3.35 -12.26
C LYS A 176 5.54 2.22 -12.58
N ARG A 177 4.93 1.61 -11.55
CA ARG A 177 4.02 0.45 -11.71
C ARG A 177 2.69 0.88 -12.30
N GLY A 178 2.34 0.34 -13.47
CA GLY A 178 1.09 0.69 -14.16
C GLY A 178 1.00 2.16 -14.58
N LEU A 179 2.16 2.83 -14.78
CA LEU A 179 2.24 4.26 -15.06
C LEU A 179 1.33 4.71 -16.21
N GLN A 180 1.27 3.95 -17.31
CA GLN A 180 0.41 4.28 -18.44
C GLN A 180 -1.09 4.27 -18.09
N LEU A 181 -1.54 3.27 -17.33
CA LEU A 181 -2.92 3.18 -16.84
C LEU A 181 -3.24 4.32 -15.87
N ARG A 182 -2.29 4.68 -14.99
CA ARG A 182 -2.43 5.82 -14.07
C ARG A 182 -2.50 7.14 -14.83
N ILE A 183 -1.65 7.35 -15.83
CA ILE A 183 -1.69 8.54 -16.71
C ILE A 183 -3.05 8.63 -17.42
N LEU A 184 -3.53 7.52 -18.01
CA LEU A 184 -4.83 7.50 -18.66
C LEU A 184 -5.93 7.86 -17.66
N SER A 185 -5.93 7.21 -16.49
CA SER A 185 -6.87 7.47 -15.40
C SER A 185 -6.83 8.93 -14.92
N SER A 186 -5.66 9.59 -14.89
CA SER A 186 -5.53 11.02 -14.56
C SER A 186 -6.11 11.93 -15.65
N ARG A 187 -6.06 11.53 -16.92
CA ARG A 187 -6.68 12.26 -18.04
C ARG A 187 -8.21 12.15 -18.01
N VAL A 188 -8.73 10.96 -17.73
CA VAL A 188 -10.17 10.70 -17.62
C VAL A 188 -10.68 10.80 -16.18
N TRP A 189 -10.08 11.70 -15.40
CA TRP A 189 -10.34 11.82 -13.97
C TRP A 189 -11.83 11.88 -13.58
N PRO A 190 -12.75 12.57 -14.29
CA PRO A 190 -14.15 12.66 -13.87
C PRO A 190 -14.90 11.33 -13.87
N ILE A 191 -14.52 10.39 -14.73
CA ILE A 191 -15.19 9.09 -14.88
C ILE A 191 -14.47 7.95 -14.15
N ARG A 192 -13.39 8.24 -13.41
CA ARG A 192 -12.64 7.24 -12.63
C ARG A 192 -13.50 6.38 -11.72
N PRO A 193 -14.52 6.89 -11.00
CA PRO A 193 -15.33 6.07 -10.10
C PRO A 193 -16.02 4.92 -10.83
N LEU A 194 -16.62 5.21 -11.99
CA LEU A 194 -17.27 4.22 -12.84
C LEU A 194 -16.26 3.23 -13.41
N LEU A 195 -15.13 3.72 -13.92
CA LEU A 195 -14.08 2.85 -14.45
C LEU A 195 -13.50 1.92 -13.38
N ARG A 196 -13.34 2.41 -12.15
CA ARG A 196 -12.88 1.62 -11.01
C ARG A 196 -13.88 0.52 -10.67
N PHE A 197 -15.17 0.86 -10.59
CA PHE A 197 -16.21 -0.13 -10.33
C PHE A 197 -16.19 -1.24 -11.38
N LEU A 198 -16.21 -0.87 -12.67
CA LEU A 198 -16.18 -1.84 -13.79
C LEU A 198 -14.90 -2.68 -13.76
N GLN A 199 -13.76 -2.07 -13.47
CA GLN A 199 -12.49 -2.79 -13.32
C GLN A 199 -12.58 -3.84 -12.21
N LYS A 200 -12.98 -3.43 -11.00
CA LYS A 200 -12.98 -4.30 -9.81
C LYS A 200 -14.07 -5.37 -9.90
N TYR A 201 -15.29 -4.99 -10.28
CA TYR A 201 -16.44 -5.88 -10.21
C TYR A 201 -16.56 -6.77 -11.45
N VAL A 202 -16.39 -6.21 -12.65
CA VAL A 202 -16.60 -6.94 -13.92
C VAL A 202 -15.29 -7.53 -14.44
N VAL A 203 -14.29 -6.68 -14.72
CA VAL A 203 -13.04 -7.12 -15.38
C VAL A 203 -12.24 -8.09 -14.50
N GLN A 204 -12.10 -7.78 -13.21
CA GLN A 204 -11.38 -8.65 -12.28
C GLN A 204 -12.22 -9.83 -11.78
N GLY A 205 -13.53 -9.86 -12.09
CA GLY A 205 -14.43 -10.93 -11.69
C GLY A 205 -14.91 -10.83 -10.23
N GLY A 206 -15.02 -9.62 -9.68
CA GLY A 206 -15.50 -9.39 -8.32
C GLY A 206 -16.90 -9.92 -8.04
N PHE A 207 -17.76 -10.05 -9.06
CA PHE A 207 -19.07 -10.71 -8.92
C PHE A 207 -18.97 -12.17 -8.42
N ARG A 208 -17.82 -12.85 -8.63
CA ARG A 208 -17.55 -14.21 -8.14
C ARG A 208 -17.35 -14.25 -6.63
N GLU A 209 -17.18 -13.09 -6.01
CA GLU A 209 -16.93 -12.92 -4.57
C GLU A 209 -18.21 -12.57 -3.79
N GLY A 210 -19.37 -12.69 -4.43
CA GLY A 210 -20.67 -12.44 -3.80
C GLY A 210 -20.83 -10.98 -3.39
N TRP A 211 -21.57 -10.75 -2.30
CA TRP A 211 -21.85 -9.41 -1.81
C TRP A 211 -20.59 -8.68 -1.33
N GLN A 212 -19.59 -9.40 -0.80
CA GLN A 212 -18.32 -8.81 -0.37
C GLN A 212 -17.55 -8.19 -1.56
N GLY A 213 -17.54 -8.87 -2.70
CA GLY A 213 -16.93 -8.35 -3.93
C GLY A 213 -17.64 -7.13 -4.47
N LEU A 214 -18.98 -7.13 -4.46
CA LEU A 214 -19.79 -5.97 -4.84
C LEU A 214 -19.49 -4.77 -3.91
N LEU A 215 -19.55 -4.99 -2.59
CA LEU A 215 -19.33 -3.95 -1.60
C LEU A 215 -17.91 -3.36 -1.72
N PHE A 216 -16.89 -4.21 -1.84
CA PHE A 216 -15.52 -3.74 -2.01
C PHE A 216 -15.34 -2.93 -3.31
N ALA A 217 -15.95 -3.36 -4.42
CA ALA A 217 -15.91 -2.61 -5.66
C ALA A 217 -16.60 -1.23 -5.55
N LEU A 218 -17.73 -1.15 -4.85
CA LEU A 218 -18.42 0.11 -4.55
C LEU A 218 -17.58 1.02 -3.65
N MET A 219 -16.94 0.47 -2.62
CA MET A 219 -16.04 1.23 -1.74
C MET A 219 -14.85 1.80 -2.51
N MET A 220 -14.24 1.01 -3.41
CA MET A 220 -13.17 1.52 -4.28
C MET A 220 -13.65 2.60 -5.26
N ALA A 221 -14.88 2.49 -5.76
CA ALA A 221 -15.49 3.52 -6.59
C ALA A 221 -15.77 4.81 -5.79
N MET A 222 -16.23 4.69 -4.55
CA MET A 222 -16.42 5.81 -3.62
C MET A 222 -15.08 6.49 -3.30
N TYR A 223 -14.02 5.72 -3.09
CA TYR A 223 -12.66 6.27 -2.96
C TYR A 223 -12.26 7.12 -4.17
N ASP A 224 -12.44 6.60 -5.40
CA ASP A 224 -12.15 7.38 -6.61
C ASP A 224 -13.11 8.58 -6.75
N LEU A 225 -14.35 8.51 -6.25
CA LEU A 225 -15.28 9.64 -6.24
C LEU A 225 -14.79 10.76 -5.33
N ILE A 226 -14.29 10.42 -4.13
CA ILE A 226 -13.66 11.38 -3.22
C ILE A 226 -12.45 12.03 -3.90
N THR A 227 -11.64 11.26 -4.63
CA THR A 227 -10.51 11.81 -5.43
C THR A 227 -10.99 12.82 -6.47
N VAL A 228 -12.08 12.53 -7.19
CA VAL A 228 -12.70 13.47 -8.14
C VAL A 228 -13.13 14.77 -7.46
N VAL A 229 -13.82 14.68 -6.32
CA VAL A 229 -14.24 15.86 -5.53
C VAL A 229 -13.01 16.69 -5.16
N LYS A 230 -11.96 16.07 -4.62
CA LYS A 230 -10.72 16.77 -4.23
C LYS A 230 -9.98 17.41 -5.41
N VAL A 231 -10.02 16.80 -6.60
CA VAL A 231 -9.51 17.41 -7.84
C VAL A 231 -10.31 18.67 -8.20
N ILE A 232 -11.64 18.65 -8.04
CA ILE A 232 -12.50 19.82 -8.28
C ILE A 232 -12.20 20.92 -7.28
N GLU A 233 -12.16 20.60 -5.98
CA GLU A 233 -11.83 21.55 -4.90
C GLU A 233 -10.51 22.26 -5.18
N LYS A 234 -9.45 21.50 -5.48
CA LYS A 234 -8.12 22.07 -5.80
C LYS A 234 -8.16 22.95 -7.04
N LYS A 235 -8.87 22.56 -8.11
CA LYS A 235 -9.03 23.42 -9.30
C LYS A 235 -9.76 24.72 -8.98
N ARG A 236 -10.77 24.68 -8.12
CA ARG A 236 -11.52 25.88 -7.69
C ARG A 236 -10.62 26.80 -6.86
N GLN A 237 -9.85 26.24 -5.91
CA GLN A 237 -8.87 26.99 -5.11
C GLN A 237 -7.81 27.67 -5.98
N ILE A 238 -7.22 26.95 -6.94
CA ILE A 238 -6.23 27.50 -7.88
C ILE A 238 -6.85 28.65 -8.71
N ALA A 239 -8.13 28.56 -9.04
CA ALA A 239 -8.86 29.58 -9.78
C ALA A 239 -9.45 30.71 -8.89
N GLY A 240 -9.19 30.71 -7.58
CA GLY A 240 -9.72 31.70 -6.63
C GLY A 240 -11.24 31.66 -6.45
N LYS A 241 -11.89 30.51 -6.71
CA LYS A 241 -13.34 30.32 -6.58
C LYS A 241 -13.70 29.75 -5.20
N ALA A 242 -14.89 30.09 -4.69
CA ALA A 242 -15.45 29.49 -3.48
C ALA A 242 -15.55 27.96 -3.62
N LEU A 243 -15.44 27.20 -2.52
CA LEU A 243 -15.58 25.74 -2.54
C LEU A 243 -17.03 25.32 -2.73
#